data_AF-A0A839NT40-F1
#
_entry.id   AF-A0A839NT40-F1
#
_cell.length_a   1.000
_cell.length_b   1.000
_cell.length_c   1.000
_cell.angle_alpha   90.00
_cell.angle_beta   90.00
_cell.angle_gamma   90.00
#
_symmetry.space_group_name_H-M   'P 1'
#
loop_
_entity.id
_entity.type
_entity.pdbx_description
1 polymer ?
#
loop_
_entity_poly.entity_id
_entity_poly.type
_entity_poly.pdbx_seq_one_letter_code
_entity_poly.pdbx_strand_id
1 'polypeptide(L)'
;MVSSEKIKNDYLKLLQLIEKEAANETTIQAYLNYLNNYKDRFINEDNIQHGQELREFLKGANRFSDEFSFSNQNISQIRTLINSIYESLNNS
;
A
#
# COMPACT_ATOMS: atom_id res chain seq x y z
N MET A 1 12.03 11.64 -11.42
CA MET A 1 10.57 11.61 -11.70
C MET A 1 9.83 11.84 -10.40
N VAL A 2 9.12 12.96 -10.24
CA VAL A 2 8.41 13.30 -8.99
C VAL A 2 7.39 12.22 -8.58
N SER A 3 6.79 11.53 -9.55
CA SER A 3 5.78 10.49 -9.31
C SER A 3 6.35 9.21 -8.69
N SER A 4 7.55 8.76 -9.10
CA SER A 4 8.18 7.54 -8.57
C SER A 4 8.56 7.69 -7.09
N GLU A 5 9.17 8.83 -6.72
CA GLU A 5 9.49 9.15 -5.32
C GLU A 5 8.24 9.25 -4.45
N LYS A 6 7.16 9.84 -4.99
CA LYS A 6 5.86 9.92 -4.29
C LYS A 6 5.25 8.53 -4.07
N ILE A 7 5.23 7.66 -5.09
CA ILE A 7 4.73 6.29 -5.00
C ILE A 7 5.47 5.53 -3.89
N LYS A 8 6.80 5.59 -3.91
CA LYS A 8 7.66 4.97 -2.88
C LYS A 8 7.32 5.45 -1.48
N ASN A 9 7.25 6.78 -1.28
CA ASN A 9 7.01 7.36 0.04
C ASN A 9 5.62 7.04 0.58
N ASP A 10 4.59 7.14 -0.27
CA ASP A 10 3.22 6.79 0.11
C ASP A 10 3.10 5.30 0.45
N TYR A 11 3.78 4.43 -0.31
CA TYR A 11 3.77 2.99 -0.05
C TYR A 11 4.51 2.61 1.24
N LEU A 12 5.67 3.21 1.51
CA LEU A 12 6.38 3.01 2.79
C LEU A 12 5.54 3.48 3.98
N LYS A 13 4.82 4.59 3.83
CA LYS A 13 3.91 5.08 4.88
C LYS A 13 2.72 4.14 5.09
N LEU A 14 2.19 3.56 4.02
CA LEU A 14 1.16 2.52 4.11
C LEU A 14 1.66 1.32 4.91
N LEU A 15 2.85 0.79 4.58
CA LEU A 15 3.45 -0.33 5.30
C LEU A 15 3.62 -0.02 6.80
N GLN A 16 4.12 1.18 7.14
CA GLN A 16 4.30 1.59 8.55
C GLN A 16 2.98 1.65 9.32
N LEU A 17 1.88 2.08 8.69
CA LEU A 17 0.57 2.09 9.34
C LEU A 17 0.08 0.66 9.58
N ILE A 18 0.19 -0.22 8.58
CA ILE A 18 -0.23 -1.61 8.70
C ILE A 18 0.63 -2.37 9.71
N GLU A 19 1.93 -2.08 9.81
CA GLU A 19 2.82 -2.64 10.83
C GLU A 19 2.39 -2.25 12.26
N LYS A 20 1.98 -1.00 12.47
CA LYS A 20 1.43 -0.56 13.76
C LYS A 20 0.10 -1.26 14.09
N GLU A 21 -0.73 -1.49 13.09
CA GLU A 21 -1.98 -2.24 13.28
C GLU A 21 -1.70 -3.72 13.61
N ALA A 22 -0.79 -4.36 12.86
CA ALA A 22 -0.40 -5.76 13.08
C ALA A 22 0.26 -6.00 14.45
N ALA A 23 0.95 -4.99 15.00
CA ALA A 23 1.51 -5.06 16.35
C ALA A 23 0.43 -5.18 17.45
N ASN A 24 -0.79 -4.72 17.18
CA ASN A 24 -1.91 -4.77 18.12
C ASN A 24 -2.91 -5.90 17.80
N GLU A 25 -3.07 -6.24 16.51
CA GLU A 25 -4.02 -7.23 16.02
C GLU A 25 -3.33 -8.22 15.09
N THR A 26 -3.02 -9.41 15.61
CA THR A 26 -2.21 -10.42 14.92
C THR A 26 -2.81 -10.91 13.60
N THR A 27 -4.14 -10.82 13.42
CA THR A 27 -4.78 -11.20 12.15
C THR A 27 -4.31 -10.32 10.99
N ILE A 28 -3.99 -9.04 11.26
CA ILE A 28 -3.49 -8.08 10.25
C ILE A 28 -2.09 -8.43 9.75
N GLN A 29 -1.35 -9.30 10.45
CA GLN A 29 -0.05 -9.78 9.99
C GLN A 29 -0.12 -10.43 8.61
N ALA A 30 -1.23 -11.12 8.29
CA ALA A 30 -1.44 -11.69 6.96
C ALA A 30 -1.49 -10.60 5.88
N TYR A 31 -2.16 -9.49 6.16
CA TYR A 31 -2.21 -8.33 5.26
C TYR A 31 -0.85 -7.67 5.11
N LEU A 32 -0.12 -7.48 6.22
CA LEU A 32 1.23 -6.92 6.19
C LEU A 32 2.18 -7.77 5.34
N ASN A 33 2.13 -9.10 5.49
CA ASN A 33 2.93 -10.02 4.71
C ASN A 33 2.57 -9.95 3.22
N TYR A 34 1.28 -9.88 2.90
CA TYR A 34 0.82 -9.71 1.52
C TYR A 34 1.36 -8.43 0.88
N LEU A 35 1.33 -7.30 1.59
CA LEU A 35 1.93 -6.05 1.13
C LEU A 35 3.44 -6.19 0.94
N ASN A 36 4.15 -6.73 1.92
CA ASN A 36 5.61 -6.87 1.85
C ASN A 36 6.10 -7.69 0.64
N ASN A 37 5.32 -8.64 0.12
CA ASN A 37 5.67 -9.40 -1.09
C ASN A 37 5.89 -8.52 -2.34
N TYR A 38 5.31 -7.32 -2.38
CA TYR A 38 5.45 -6.38 -3.49
C TYR A 38 6.30 -5.15 -3.16
N LYS A 39 6.87 -5.08 -1.96
CA LYS A 39 7.58 -3.90 -1.46
C LYS A 39 8.63 -3.38 -2.44
N ASP A 40 9.51 -4.26 -2.92
CA ASP A 40 10.60 -3.88 -3.81
C ASP A 40 10.09 -3.26 -5.11
N ARG A 41 8.97 -3.74 -5.64
CA ARG A 41 8.34 -3.20 -6.85
C ARG A 41 7.80 -1.78 -6.67
N PHE A 42 7.40 -1.40 -5.47
CA PHE A 42 6.93 -0.03 -5.17
C PHE A 42 8.08 0.93 -4.84
N ILE A 43 9.15 0.46 -4.19
CA ILE A 43 10.22 1.34 -3.71
C ILE A 43 11.36 1.55 -4.71
N ASN A 44 11.47 0.70 -5.73
CA ASN A 44 12.45 0.87 -6.79
C ASN A 44 12.11 2.06 -7.68
N GLU A 45 13.14 2.69 -8.25
CA GLU A 45 13.00 3.90 -9.07
C GLU A 45 12.22 3.65 -10.37
N ASP A 46 12.19 2.40 -10.83
CA ASP A 46 11.49 1.91 -12.03
C ASP A 46 10.02 1.51 -11.77
N ASN A 47 9.46 1.78 -10.58
CA ASN A 47 8.07 1.43 -10.24
C ASN A 47 7.03 1.86 -11.28
N ILE A 48 7.25 2.97 -12.00
CA ILE A 48 6.36 3.46 -13.07
C ILE A 48 6.28 2.46 -14.24
N GLN A 49 7.38 1.75 -14.55
CA GLN A 49 7.41 0.73 -15.61
C GLN A 49 6.51 -0.47 -15.28
N HIS A 50 6.26 -0.70 -14.00
CA HIS A 50 5.36 -1.74 -13.48
C HIS A 50 3.95 -1.23 -13.20
N GLY A 51 3.58 -0.04 -13.67
CA GLY A 51 2.35 0.65 -13.26
C GLY A 51 1.07 -0.17 -13.38
N GLN A 52 0.91 -0.96 -14.45
CA GLN A 52 -0.26 -1.82 -14.61
C GLN A 52 -0.33 -2.93 -13.55
N GLU A 53 0.78 -3.63 -13.34
CA GLU A 53 0.91 -4.70 -12.33
C GLU A 53 0.62 -4.16 -10.93
N LEU A 54 1.22 -3.02 -10.58
CA LEU A 54 1.05 -2.40 -9.26
C LEU A 54 -0.39 -1.91 -9.02
N ARG A 55 -1.08 -1.42 -10.05
CA ARG A 55 -2.49 -1.06 -9.95
C ARG A 55 -3.39 -2.26 -9.67
N GLU A 56 -3.17 -3.38 -10.35
CA GLU A 56 -3.93 -4.60 -10.09
C GLU A 56 -3.62 -5.16 -8.69
N PHE A 57 -2.36 -5.11 -8.28
CA PHE A 57 -1.96 -5.46 -6.92
C PHE A 57 -2.69 -4.61 -5.88
N LEU A 58 -2.77 -3.27 -6.05
CA LEU A 58 -3.47 -2.38 -5.12
C LEU A 58 -4.98 -2.63 -5.08
N LYS A 59 -5.61 -2.96 -6.21
CA LYS A 59 -7.02 -3.39 -6.21
C LYS A 59 -7.22 -4.65 -5.36
N GLY A 60 -6.30 -5.61 -5.50
CA GLY A 60 -6.26 -6.81 -4.67
C GLY A 60 -6.03 -6.50 -3.19
N ALA A 61 -5.06 -5.63 -2.88
CA ALA A 61 -4.77 -5.18 -1.53
C ALA A 61 -5.98 -4.50 -0.88
N ASN A 62 -6.68 -3.63 -1.61
CA ASN A 62 -7.88 -2.97 -1.12
C ASN A 62 -9.00 -3.97 -0.79
N ARG A 63 -9.23 -4.96 -1.66
CA ARG A 63 -10.21 -6.02 -1.39
C ARG A 63 -9.81 -6.89 -0.20
N PHE A 64 -8.53 -7.26 -0.12
CA PHE A 64 -8.05 -8.07 1.01
C PHE A 64 -8.13 -7.29 2.32
N SER A 65 -7.96 -5.97 2.28
CA SER A 65 -8.09 -5.10 3.46
C SER A 65 -9.48 -5.15 4.10
N ASP A 66 -10.52 -5.52 3.33
CA ASP A 66 -11.90 -5.65 3.84
C ASP A 66 -12.07 -6.85 4.80
N GLU A 67 -11.13 -7.80 4.81
CA GLU A 67 -11.12 -8.92 5.77
C GLU A 67 -10.62 -8.51 7.16
N PHE A 68 -10.10 -7.29 7.32
CA PHE A 68 -9.45 -6.84 8.54
C PHE A 68 -10.16 -5.63 9.16
N SER A 69 -10.13 -5.58 10.50
CA SER A 69 -10.62 -4.42 11.25
C SER A 69 -9.44 -3.56 11.70
N PHE A 70 -9.28 -2.40 11.06
CA PHE A 70 -8.27 -1.41 11.46
C PHE A 70 -8.83 -0.45 12.52
N SER A 71 -7.93 0.15 13.30
CA SER A 71 -8.32 1.23 14.21
C SER A 71 -8.94 2.42 13.46
N ASN A 72 -9.90 3.09 14.09
CA ASN A 72 -10.57 4.27 13.52
C ASN A 72 -9.59 5.39 13.13
N GLN A 73 -8.46 5.49 13.84
CA GLN A 73 -7.42 6.48 13.56
C GLN A 73 -6.68 6.19 12.24
N ASN A 74 -6.46 4.92 11.90
CA ASN A 74 -5.62 4.53 10.78
C ASN A 74 -6.44 4.12 9.54
N ILE A 75 -7.69 3.65 9.67
CA ILE A 75 -8.50 3.18 8.53
C ILE A 75 -8.65 4.23 7.43
N SER A 76 -8.90 5.49 7.79
CA SER A 76 -9.02 6.58 6.82
C SER A 76 -7.70 6.84 6.11
N GLN A 77 -6.59 6.86 6.85
CA GLN A 77 -5.26 7.09 6.29
C GLN A 77 -4.82 5.95 5.36
N ILE A 78 -5.09 4.69 5.74
CA ILE A 78 -4.80 3.50 4.93
C ILE A 78 -5.53 3.60 3.58
N ARG A 79 -6.84 3.87 3.60
CA ARG A 79 -7.65 4.02 2.38
C ARG A 79 -7.18 5.19 1.51
N THR A 80 -6.85 6.33 2.11
CA THR A 80 -6.30 7.48 1.38
C THR A 80 -4.97 7.16 0.74
N LEU A 81 -4.07 6.43 1.42
CA LEU A 81 -2.78 6.05 0.85
C LEU A 81 -2.95 5.08 -0.32
N ILE A 82 -3.78 4.04 -0.19
CA ILE A 82 -4.05 3.10 -1.29
C ILE A 82 -4.54 3.85 -2.53
N ASN A 83 -5.50 4.76 -2.37
CA ASN A 83 -6.02 5.57 -3.47
C ASN A 83 -4.97 6.53 -4.05
N SER A 84 -4.21 7.21 -3.19
CA SER A 84 -3.14 8.13 -3.60
C SER A 84 -2.07 7.42 -4.44
N ILE A 85 -1.67 6.22 -4.03
CA ILE A 85 -0.69 5.41 -4.78
C ILE A 85 -1.30 4.98 -6.12
N TYR A 86 -2.54 4.51 -6.12
CA TYR A 86 -3.25 4.10 -7.34
C TYR A 86 -3.35 5.24 -8.36
N GLU A 87 -3.75 6.43 -7.92
CA GLU A 87 -3.83 7.62 -8.77
C GLU A 87 -2.45 8.05 -9.28
N SER A 88 -1.43 7.98 -8.42
CA SER A 88 -0.06 8.31 -8.82
C SER A 88 0.45 7.36 -9.90
N LEU A 89 0.15 6.06 -9.80
CA LEU A 89 0.45 5.07 -10.84
C LEU A 89 -0.38 5.24 -12.11
N ASN A 90 -1.54 5.89 -12.04
CA ASN A 90 -2.39 6.15 -13.21
C ASN A 90 -1.98 7.40 -13.98
N ASN A 91 -1.38 8.38 -13.29
CA ASN A 91 -0.97 9.67 -13.83
C ASN A 91 0.54 9.74 -14.16
N SER A 92 1.25 8.60 -14.09
CA SER A 92 2.68 8.47 -14.39
C SER A 92 2.96 7.95 -15.79
#